data_AF-A0A210PN67-F1
#
_entry.id   AF-A0A210PN67-F1
#
_cell.length_a   1.000
_cell.length_b   1.000
_cell.length_c   1.000
_cell.angle_alpha   90.00
_cell.angle_beta   90.00
_cell.angle_gamma   90.00
#
_symmetry.space_group_name_H-M   'P 1'
#
loop_
_entity.id
_entity.type
_entity.pdbx_description
1 polymer ?
#
loop_
_entity_poly.entity_id
_entity_poly.type
_entity_poly.pdbx_seq_one_letter_code
_entity_poly.pdbx_strand_id
1 'polypeptide(L)'
;MASGEAHGGVGNVLGNFKDNLELVITQIKGGETERESNDDFDAKQNEYWTKVGSVFKSLSHEATKLSLAFSSPPLPDPKTCKSLVDMCERATLGLVSLFYSLPKSQGLCLRKSLKSAVLSVLQDLQSLISVLHNDGAGSPEQLQSTGMVWQDRFSNLPKDNKQAVLELMKVASELVKDALSEMEEAVENGPANDLAEVFGSEMDEPSNEDTWSETDQTLLGPCLGLLKTTRSLLKKSHESVSKRSTCHSEEQVSQLDDLADFVGRLSPAVDEFAASLYPPMKYSTVYENVSFKILEI
;
A
#
# COMPACT_ATOMS: atom_id res chain seq x y z
N MET A 1 29.59 -37.02 9.99
CA MET A 1 28.54 -36.86 11.02
C MET A 1 28.44 -35.45 11.59
N ALA A 2 29.43 -34.54 11.41
CA ALA A 2 29.37 -33.16 11.91
C ALA A 2 28.52 -32.18 11.08
N SER A 3 28.09 -32.56 9.88
CA SER A 3 27.34 -31.70 8.95
C SER A 3 25.82 -31.68 9.19
N GLY A 4 25.27 -32.62 9.97
CA GLY A 4 23.83 -32.71 10.27
C GLY A 4 23.38 -31.82 11.45
N GLU A 5 24.23 -31.64 12.47
CA GLU A 5 23.90 -30.83 13.66
C GLU A 5 24.03 -29.31 13.40
N ALA A 6 24.95 -28.90 12.53
CA ALA A 6 25.14 -27.50 12.17
C ALA A 6 23.97 -26.91 11.35
N HIS A 7 23.31 -27.73 10.52
CA HIS A 7 22.11 -27.32 9.77
C HIS A 7 20.88 -27.12 10.68
N GLY A 8 20.73 -27.92 11.74
CA GLY A 8 19.64 -27.73 12.71
C GLY A 8 19.75 -26.42 13.49
N GLY A 9 20.98 -25.98 13.82
CA GLY A 9 21.22 -24.74 14.56
C GLY A 9 20.85 -23.48 13.77
N VAL A 10 21.27 -23.38 12.50
CA VAL A 10 20.94 -22.25 11.63
C VAL A 10 19.45 -22.20 11.30
N GLY A 11 18.85 -23.37 10.97
CA GLY A 11 17.42 -23.48 10.71
C GLY A 11 16.57 -22.99 11.89
N ASN A 12 16.91 -23.37 13.12
CA ASN A 12 16.21 -22.92 14.32
C ASN A 12 16.32 -21.42 14.55
N VAL A 13 17.49 -20.81 14.30
CA VAL A 13 17.68 -19.37 14.45
C VAL A 13 16.80 -18.59 13.46
N LEU A 14 16.77 -19.01 12.19
CA LEU A 14 15.93 -18.37 11.17
C LEU A 14 14.44 -18.60 11.44
N GLY A 15 14.05 -19.82 11.85
CA GLY A 15 12.67 -20.15 12.21
C GLY A 15 12.13 -19.28 13.35
N ASN A 16 12.88 -19.19 14.46
CA ASN A 16 12.48 -18.33 15.59
C ASN A 16 12.35 -16.86 15.18
N PHE A 17 13.24 -16.35 14.32
CA PHE A 17 13.14 -14.97 13.86
C PHE A 17 11.92 -14.74 12.97
N LYS A 18 11.59 -15.71 12.11
CA LYS A 18 10.37 -15.68 11.28
C LYS A 18 9.11 -15.60 12.14
N ASP A 19 9.03 -16.41 13.18
CA ASP A 19 7.88 -16.42 14.11
C ASP A 19 7.77 -15.09 14.87
N ASN A 20 8.90 -14.53 15.30
CA ASN A 20 8.95 -13.20 15.92
C ASN A 20 8.46 -12.09 14.98
N LEU A 21 8.85 -12.14 13.70
CA LEU A 21 8.37 -11.19 12.69
C LEU A 21 6.86 -11.31 12.46
N GLU A 22 6.33 -12.53 12.40
CA GLU A 22 4.89 -12.78 12.24
C GLU A 22 4.09 -12.18 13.41
N LEU A 23 4.57 -12.37 14.63
CA LEU A 23 3.97 -11.81 15.83
C LEU A 23 3.94 -10.28 15.77
N VAL A 24 5.05 -9.65 15.42
CA VAL A 24 5.17 -8.19 15.30
C VAL A 24 4.26 -7.64 14.20
N ILE A 25 4.25 -8.28 13.02
CA ILE A 25 3.37 -7.90 11.90
C ILE A 25 1.90 -7.95 12.33
N THR A 26 1.52 -9.01 13.04
CA THR A 26 0.15 -9.18 13.55
C THR A 26 -0.22 -8.11 14.58
N GLN A 27 0.70 -7.77 15.48
CA GLN A 27 0.50 -6.70 16.46
C GLN A 27 0.29 -5.33 15.78
N ILE A 28 1.14 -4.97 14.82
CA ILE A 28 1.01 -3.69 14.08
C ILE A 28 -0.31 -3.66 13.30
N LYS A 29 -0.71 -4.79 12.69
CA LYS A 29 -2.02 -4.92 12.02
C LYS A 29 -3.17 -4.67 12.98
N GLY A 30 -3.13 -5.26 14.18
CA GLY A 30 -4.14 -5.13 15.24
C GLY A 30 -4.33 -3.70 15.78
N GLY A 31 -3.42 -2.78 15.51
CA GLY A 31 -3.52 -1.38 15.92
C GLY A 31 -3.01 -1.13 17.34
N GLU A 32 -3.03 0.13 17.76
CA GLU A 32 -2.39 0.57 19.01
C GLU A 32 -3.41 0.79 20.14
N THR A 33 -2.97 0.57 21.38
CA THR A 33 -3.62 1.10 22.58
C THR A 33 -3.44 2.61 22.68
N GLU A 34 -4.40 3.29 23.31
CA GLU A 34 -4.40 4.75 23.51
C GLU A 34 -3.06 5.24 24.10
N ARG A 35 -2.39 6.14 23.38
CA ARG A 35 -1.24 6.90 23.88
C ARG A 35 -1.64 8.38 23.87
N GLU A 36 -1.25 9.06 24.93
CA GLU A 36 -1.48 10.50 25.12
C GLU A 36 -0.78 11.31 24.01
N SER A 37 -1.38 12.46 23.67
CA SER A 37 -0.76 13.46 22.81
C SER A 37 0.57 13.90 23.41
N ASN A 38 1.59 14.05 22.57
CA ASN A 38 2.90 14.51 23.02
C ASN A 38 3.14 15.91 22.44
N ASP A 39 2.88 16.94 23.27
CA ASP A 39 2.98 18.36 22.90
C ASP A 39 4.38 18.78 22.41
N ASP A 40 5.40 17.94 22.64
CA ASP A 40 6.81 18.19 22.27
C ASP A 40 7.22 17.54 20.93
N PHE A 41 6.29 16.91 20.19
CA PHE A 41 6.64 16.25 18.93
C PHE A 41 7.01 17.23 17.82
N ASP A 42 6.32 18.38 17.72
CA ASP A 42 6.56 19.35 16.65
C ASP A 42 7.99 19.90 16.68
N ALA A 43 8.53 20.14 17.87
CA ALA A 43 9.92 20.56 18.07
C ALA A 43 10.93 19.48 17.65
N LYS A 44 10.53 18.21 17.67
CA LYS A 44 11.35 17.02 17.40
C LYS A 44 11.03 16.36 16.06
N GLN A 45 10.16 16.93 15.23
CA GLN A 45 9.69 16.31 14.00
C GLN A 45 10.84 15.96 13.04
N ASN A 46 11.80 16.86 12.87
CA ASN A 46 12.97 16.61 12.02
C ASN A 46 13.89 15.52 12.57
N GLU A 47 14.09 15.47 13.90
CA GLU A 47 14.85 14.41 14.56
C GLU A 47 14.15 13.05 14.38
N TYR A 48 12.82 13.03 14.56
CA TYR A 48 12.00 11.84 14.34
C TYR A 48 12.19 11.29 12.92
N TRP A 49 11.98 12.11 11.88
CA TRP A 49 12.11 11.64 10.49
C TRP A 49 13.55 11.27 10.10
N THR A 50 14.55 11.94 10.69
CA THR A 50 15.96 11.54 10.55
C THR A 50 16.19 10.15 11.16
N LYS A 51 15.64 9.91 12.35
CA LYS A 51 15.71 8.60 13.03
C LYS A 51 14.96 7.52 12.24
N VAL A 52 13.80 7.82 11.69
CA VAL A 52 13.06 6.91 10.79
C VAL A 52 13.96 6.52 9.62
N GLY A 53 14.52 7.49 8.89
CA GLY A 53 15.40 7.20 7.76
C GLY A 53 16.63 6.37 8.13
N SER A 54 17.24 6.67 9.29
CA SER A 54 18.36 5.88 9.80
C SER A 54 17.97 4.43 10.06
N VAL A 55 16.81 4.18 10.67
CA VAL A 55 16.36 2.83 11.02
C VAL A 55 15.99 2.02 9.77
N PHE A 56 15.28 2.62 8.80
CA PHE A 56 15.01 1.97 7.51
C PHE A 56 16.32 1.58 6.80
N LYS A 57 17.30 2.50 6.77
CA LYS A 57 18.61 2.23 6.18
C LYS A 57 19.38 1.13 6.91
N SER A 58 19.36 1.14 8.25
CA SER A 58 19.96 0.07 9.05
C SER A 58 19.32 -1.28 8.75
N LEU A 59 17.98 -1.36 8.72
CA LEU A 59 17.29 -2.62 8.45
C LEU A 59 17.61 -3.18 7.05
N SER A 60 17.60 -2.30 6.03
CA SER A 60 18.02 -2.67 4.68
C SER A 60 19.45 -3.18 4.65
N HIS A 61 20.38 -2.47 5.30
CA HIS A 61 21.78 -2.89 5.35
C HIS A 61 21.97 -4.25 6.02
N GLU A 62 21.29 -4.51 7.15
CA GLU A 62 21.40 -5.78 7.86
C GLU A 62 20.75 -6.94 7.08
N ALA A 63 19.62 -6.71 6.42
CA ALA A 63 19.03 -7.72 5.56
C ALA A 63 19.88 -8.03 4.32
N THR A 64 20.53 -7.03 3.72
CA THR A 64 21.49 -7.26 2.63
C THR A 64 22.69 -8.06 3.13
N LYS A 65 23.24 -7.77 4.31
CA LYS A 65 24.32 -8.60 4.88
C LYS A 65 23.87 -10.04 5.13
N LEU A 66 22.69 -10.21 5.70
CA LEU A 66 22.12 -11.53 5.95
C LEU A 66 21.94 -12.30 4.64
N SER A 67 21.39 -11.65 3.61
CA SER A 67 21.27 -12.23 2.28
C SER A 67 22.63 -12.62 1.69
N LEU A 68 23.61 -11.70 1.70
CA LEU A 68 24.95 -11.97 1.16
C LEU A 68 25.69 -13.08 1.92
N ALA A 69 25.52 -13.19 3.23
CA ALA A 69 26.12 -14.27 4.01
C ALA A 69 25.63 -15.66 3.57
N PHE A 70 24.41 -15.73 3.03
CA PHE A 70 23.82 -16.96 2.51
C PHE A 70 23.86 -17.03 0.98
N SER A 71 24.56 -16.15 0.26
CA SER A 71 24.55 -16.17 -1.20
C SER A 71 25.60 -17.10 -1.82
N SER A 72 26.65 -17.42 -1.06
CA SER A 72 27.71 -18.31 -1.51
C SER A 72 28.41 -19.00 -0.33
N PRO A 73 28.98 -20.21 -0.52
CA PRO A 73 29.76 -20.87 0.52
C PRO A 73 31.04 -20.09 0.91
N PRO A 74 31.52 -20.25 2.17
CA PRO A 74 30.94 -21.06 3.23
C PRO A 74 29.73 -20.38 3.89
N LEU A 75 28.70 -21.17 4.18
CA LEU A 75 27.51 -20.67 4.89
C LEU A 75 27.85 -20.32 6.33
N PRO A 76 27.14 -19.33 6.93
CA PRO A 76 27.40 -18.92 8.29
C PRO A 76 27.11 -20.07 9.26
N ASP A 77 28.01 -20.25 10.22
CA ASP A 77 27.76 -21.14 11.35
C ASP A 77 26.62 -20.60 12.24
N PRO A 78 26.05 -21.41 13.15
CA PRO A 78 24.94 -20.99 14.00
C PRO A 78 25.19 -19.71 14.83
N LYS A 79 26.43 -19.46 15.29
CA LYS A 79 26.75 -18.25 16.07
C LYS A 79 26.79 -17.03 15.16
N THR A 80 27.41 -17.15 14.00
CA THR A 80 27.46 -16.10 12.98
C THR A 80 26.06 -15.76 12.48
N CYS A 81 25.24 -16.78 12.19
CA CYS A 81 23.83 -16.60 11.82
C CYS A 81 23.04 -15.89 12.92
N LYS A 82 23.18 -16.30 14.19
CA LYS A 82 22.50 -15.63 15.31
C LYS A 82 22.91 -14.17 15.44
N SER A 83 24.20 -13.84 15.28
CA SER A 83 24.65 -12.45 15.30
C SER A 83 24.04 -11.60 14.19
N LEU A 84 23.90 -12.13 12.98
CA LEU A 84 23.27 -11.42 11.86
C LEU A 84 21.76 -11.21 12.12
N VAL A 85 21.08 -12.25 12.59
CA VAL A 85 19.66 -12.17 12.98
C VAL A 85 19.44 -11.18 14.11
N ASP A 86 20.30 -11.16 15.14
CA ASP A 86 20.21 -10.19 16.25
C ASP A 86 20.29 -8.74 15.77
N MET A 87 21.06 -8.47 14.71
CA MET A 87 21.14 -7.14 14.10
C MET A 87 19.82 -6.78 13.39
N CYS A 88 19.23 -7.71 12.64
CA CYS A 88 17.92 -7.53 12.02
C CYS A 88 16.80 -7.36 13.07
N GLU A 89 16.83 -8.14 14.16
CA GLU A 89 15.87 -8.03 15.28
C GLU A 89 15.95 -6.65 15.93
N ARG A 90 17.17 -6.14 16.21
CA ARG A 90 17.36 -4.79 16.77
C ARG A 90 16.83 -3.69 15.84
N ALA A 91 17.12 -3.78 14.55
CA ALA A 91 16.62 -2.80 13.58
C ALA A 91 15.09 -2.88 13.44
N THR A 92 14.52 -4.08 13.47
CA THR A 92 13.07 -4.33 13.51
C THR A 92 12.42 -3.68 14.72
N LEU A 93 12.95 -3.92 15.93
CA LEU A 93 12.46 -3.29 17.16
C LEU A 93 12.53 -1.76 17.10
N GLY A 94 13.60 -1.21 16.51
CA GLY A 94 13.72 0.22 16.26
C GLY A 94 12.58 0.75 15.36
N LEU A 95 12.25 0.02 14.30
CA LEU A 95 11.21 0.39 13.34
C LEU A 95 9.82 0.36 13.99
N VAL A 96 9.54 -0.69 14.75
CA VAL A 96 8.31 -0.85 15.52
C VAL A 96 8.16 0.27 16.55
N SER A 97 9.24 0.58 17.28
CA SER A 97 9.24 1.64 18.29
C SER A 97 8.94 3.00 17.68
N LEU A 98 9.47 3.28 16.49
CA LEU A 98 9.21 4.52 15.75
C LEU A 98 7.78 4.64 15.26
N PHE A 99 7.19 3.54 14.79
CA PHE A 99 5.78 3.51 14.42
C PHE A 99 4.89 3.91 15.61
N TYR A 100 5.08 3.25 16.75
CA TYR A 100 4.31 3.52 17.97
C TYR A 100 4.64 4.88 18.62
N SER A 101 5.74 5.55 18.23
CA SER A 101 6.10 6.86 18.77
C SER A 101 5.58 8.05 17.96
N LEU A 102 5.01 7.82 16.77
CA LEU A 102 4.33 8.88 16.03
C LEU A 102 3.01 9.21 16.76
N PRO A 103 2.73 10.47 17.15
CA PRO A 103 1.47 10.83 17.81
C PRO A 103 0.27 10.79 16.86
N LYS A 104 -0.94 10.56 17.39
CA LYS A 104 -2.19 10.63 16.58
C LYS A 104 -2.49 12.05 16.11
N SER A 105 -2.09 13.06 16.89
CA SER A 105 -2.21 14.48 16.55
C SER A 105 -1.43 14.90 15.30
N GLN A 106 -0.52 14.06 14.82
CA GLN A 106 0.21 14.29 13.56
C GLN A 106 -0.57 13.81 12.32
N GLY A 107 -1.72 13.19 12.52
CA GLY A 107 -2.65 12.81 11.46
C GLY A 107 -2.76 11.31 11.24
N LEU A 108 -4.00 10.85 11.09
CA LEU A 108 -4.33 9.45 10.86
C LEU A 108 -3.87 8.99 9.47
N CYS A 109 -3.96 9.85 8.45
CA CYS A 109 -3.49 9.52 7.11
C CYS A 109 -1.97 9.29 7.08
N LEU A 110 -1.19 10.19 7.71
CA LEU A 110 0.26 10.03 7.87
C LEU A 110 0.63 8.73 8.60
N ARG A 111 -0.07 8.44 9.69
CA ARG A 111 0.14 7.20 10.45
C ARG A 111 -0.20 5.95 9.66
N LYS A 112 -1.26 5.99 8.86
CA LYS A 112 -1.62 4.90 7.94
C LYS A 112 -0.53 4.67 6.91
N SER A 113 0.03 5.73 6.33
CA SER A 113 1.16 5.65 5.40
C SER A 113 2.40 5.04 6.05
N LEU A 114 2.77 5.48 7.26
CA LEU A 114 3.90 4.90 8.00
C LEU A 114 3.63 3.43 8.36
N LYS A 115 2.43 3.11 8.85
CA LYS A 115 2.01 1.72 9.15
C LYS A 115 2.20 0.82 7.95
N SER A 116 1.68 1.23 6.78
CA SER A 116 1.81 0.46 5.54
C SER A 116 3.26 0.27 5.13
N ALA A 117 4.09 1.32 5.21
CA ALA A 117 5.52 1.22 4.88
C ALA A 117 6.26 0.27 5.83
N VAL A 118 6.00 0.35 7.14
CA VAL A 118 6.59 -0.55 8.15
C VAL A 118 6.16 -1.99 7.92
N LEU A 119 4.86 -2.26 7.76
CA LEU A 119 4.34 -3.60 7.49
C LEU A 119 4.96 -4.19 6.24
N SER A 120 5.01 -3.41 5.15
CA SER A 120 5.57 -3.86 3.88
C SER A 120 7.03 -4.26 4.01
N VAL A 121 7.87 -3.48 4.70
CA VAL A 121 9.29 -3.83 4.92
C VAL A 121 9.45 -5.07 5.81
N LEU A 122 8.62 -5.21 6.85
CA LEU A 122 8.66 -6.40 7.71
C LEU A 122 8.21 -7.67 6.97
N GLN A 123 7.22 -7.56 6.08
CA GLN A 123 6.76 -8.66 5.22
C GLN A 123 7.83 -9.07 4.20
N ASP A 124 8.52 -8.09 3.60
CA ASP A 124 9.64 -8.38 2.69
C ASP A 124 10.79 -9.07 3.44
N LEU A 125 11.11 -8.61 4.65
CA LEU A 125 12.09 -9.27 5.51
C LEU A 125 11.67 -10.70 5.88
N GLN A 126 10.41 -10.91 6.26
CA GLN A 126 9.87 -12.24 6.55
C GLN A 126 9.95 -13.17 5.32
N SER A 127 9.73 -12.62 4.12
CA SER A 127 9.85 -13.34 2.85
C SER A 127 11.30 -13.75 2.61
N LEU A 128 12.26 -12.84 2.81
CA LEU A 128 13.69 -13.15 2.76
C LEU A 128 14.06 -14.28 3.72
N ILE A 129 13.66 -14.19 5.00
CA ILE A 129 13.96 -15.24 5.98
C ILE A 129 13.35 -16.58 5.57
N SER A 130 12.16 -16.56 4.97
CA SER A 130 11.52 -17.79 4.46
C SER A 130 12.31 -18.43 3.33
N VAL A 131 12.83 -17.64 2.37
CA VAL A 131 13.71 -18.14 1.30
C VAL A 131 15.00 -18.73 1.89
N LEU A 132 15.64 -18.02 2.82
CA LEU A 132 16.87 -18.49 3.47
C LEU A 132 16.66 -19.75 4.31
N HIS A 133 15.49 -19.93 4.89
CA HIS A 133 15.13 -21.10 5.70
C HIS A 133 14.81 -22.33 4.84
N ASN A 134 14.13 -22.15 3.70
CA ASN A 134 13.58 -23.25 2.90
C ASN A 134 14.51 -23.70 1.76
N ASP A 135 15.08 -22.75 1.00
CA ASP A 135 15.66 -23.05 -0.33
C ASP A 135 17.19 -23.20 -0.31
N GLY A 136 17.82 -22.94 0.84
CA GLY A 136 19.27 -22.94 0.96
C GLY A 136 19.93 -21.82 0.18
N ALA A 137 21.25 -21.75 0.28
CA ALA A 137 22.04 -20.62 -0.18
C ALA A 137 22.22 -20.53 -1.69
N GLY A 138 22.10 -19.32 -2.25
CA GLY A 138 22.50 -18.98 -3.62
C GLY A 138 21.39 -19.08 -4.67
N SER A 139 20.11 -19.03 -4.27
CA SER A 139 18.99 -19.05 -5.22
C SER A 139 18.85 -17.71 -5.97
N PRO A 140 18.43 -17.70 -7.25
CA PRO A 140 18.11 -16.47 -7.98
C PRO A 140 17.07 -15.59 -7.25
N GLU A 141 16.11 -16.22 -6.57
CA GLU A 141 15.05 -15.58 -5.78
C GLU A 141 15.61 -14.76 -4.60
N GLN A 142 16.73 -15.19 -4.02
CA GLN A 142 17.43 -14.50 -2.94
C GLN A 142 17.99 -13.14 -3.39
N LEU A 143 18.54 -13.06 -4.61
CA LEU A 143 19.14 -11.84 -5.18
C LEU A 143 18.07 -10.81 -5.56
N GLN A 144 16.90 -11.27 -6.03
CA GLN A 144 15.78 -10.39 -6.36
C GLN A 144 15.14 -9.76 -5.10
N SER A 145 15.21 -10.45 -3.96
CA SER A 145 14.54 -10.03 -2.72
C SER A 145 15.26 -8.92 -1.92
N THR A 146 16.54 -8.58 -2.18
CA THR A 146 17.37 -7.90 -1.15
C THR A 146 18.11 -6.62 -1.53
N GLY A 147 17.97 -6.09 -2.75
CA GLY A 147 18.85 -4.99 -3.19
C GLY A 147 18.28 -3.58 -3.11
N MET A 148 17.17 -3.32 -3.81
CA MET A 148 16.83 -1.95 -4.23
C MET A 148 15.45 -1.50 -3.77
N VAL A 149 14.58 -2.43 -3.40
CA VAL A 149 13.16 -2.14 -3.18
C VAL A 149 12.90 -1.37 -1.87
N TRP A 150 13.77 -1.50 -0.87
CA TRP A 150 13.49 -0.95 0.46
C TRP A 150 13.97 0.50 0.66
N GLN A 151 15.06 0.91 0.02
CA GLN A 151 15.62 2.25 0.20
C GLN A 151 14.76 3.33 -0.48
N ASP A 152 14.24 3.04 -1.68
CA ASP A 152 13.38 3.96 -2.44
C ASP A 152 12.05 4.23 -1.74
N ARG A 153 11.56 3.28 -0.94
CA ARG A 153 10.29 3.40 -0.19
C ARG A 153 10.37 4.44 0.93
N PHE A 154 11.53 4.62 1.57
CA PHE A 154 11.68 5.66 2.60
C PHE A 154 11.73 7.06 2.00
N SER A 155 12.46 7.25 0.89
CA SER A 155 12.59 8.57 0.27
C SER A 155 11.25 9.18 -0.16
N ASN A 156 10.27 8.33 -0.45
CA ASN A 156 8.93 8.71 -0.88
C ASN A 156 7.91 8.81 0.27
N LEU A 157 8.31 8.52 1.51
CA LEU A 157 7.39 8.53 2.64
C LEU A 157 6.99 9.98 3.00
N PRO A 158 5.69 10.28 3.14
CA PRO A 158 5.25 11.60 3.57
C PRO A 158 5.75 11.91 4.98
N LYS A 159 6.14 13.16 5.22
CA LYS A 159 6.68 13.63 6.52
C LYS A 159 5.69 14.45 7.35
N ASP A 160 4.55 14.80 6.75
CA ASP A 160 3.46 15.51 7.40
C ASP A 160 2.12 15.00 6.84
N ASN A 161 1.02 15.29 7.55
CA ASN A 161 -0.29 14.79 7.14
C ASN A 161 -0.71 15.33 5.78
N LYS A 162 -0.39 16.59 5.47
CA LYS A 162 -0.69 17.19 4.17
C LYS A 162 -0.08 16.39 3.02
N GLN A 163 1.19 16.01 3.10
CA GLN A 163 1.86 15.19 2.10
C GLN A 163 1.18 13.83 1.97
N ALA A 164 0.79 13.21 3.09
CA ALA A 164 0.11 11.93 3.08
C ALA A 164 -1.27 12.01 2.39
N VAL A 165 -2.05 13.05 2.69
CA VAL A 165 -3.36 13.29 2.05
C VAL A 165 -3.21 13.61 0.57
N LEU A 166 -2.23 14.44 0.19
CA LEU A 166 -1.99 14.76 -1.22
C LEU A 166 -1.61 13.51 -2.02
N GLU A 167 -0.78 12.62 -1.48
CA GLU A 167 -0.45 11.36 -2.14
C GLU A 167 -1.69 10.46 -2.28
N LEU A 168 -2.51 10.34 -1.24
CA LEU A 168 -3.78 9.60 -1.30
C LEU A 168 -4.72 10.17 -2.38
N MET A 169 -4.87 11.48 -2.44
CA MET A 169 -5.70 12.17 -3.44
C MET A 169 -5.17 11.96 -4.86
N LYS A 170 -3.85 11.94 -5.03
CA LYS A 170 -3.21 11.66 -6.32
C LYS A 170 -3.48 10.22 -6.77
N VAL A 171 -3.31 9.24 -5.88
CA VAL A 171 -3.64 7.83 -6.17
C VAL A 171 -5.12 7.69 -6.54
N ALA A 172 -6.03 8.25 -5.75
CA ALA A 172 -7.46 8.24 -6.06
C ALA A 172 -7.77 8.93 -7.41
N SER A 173 -7.07 10.02 -7.74
CA SER A 173 -7.26 10.72 -9.00
C SER A 173 -6.79 9.92 -10.21
N GLU A 174 -5.74 9.12 -10.10
CA GLU A 174 -5.33 8.22 -11.18
C GLU A 174 -6.31 7.05 -11.32
N LEU A 175 -6.75 6.43 -10.21
CA LEU A 175 -7.74 5.34 -10.28
C LEU A 175 -9.07 5.79 -10.90
N VAL A 176 -9.58 6.96 -10.52
CA VAL A 176 -10.80 7.54 -11.11
C VAL A 176 -10.59 7.89 -12.59
N LYS A 177 -9.38 8.31 -12.96
CA LYS A 177 -9.04 8.59 -14.36
C LYS A 177 -9.00 7.30 -15.18
N ASP A 178 -8.40 6.24 -14.64
CA ASP A 178 -8.27 4.95 -15.31
C ASP A 178 -9.65 4.31 -15.50
N ALA A 179 -10.50 4.27 -14.46
CA ALA A 179 -11.88 3.79 -14.57
C ALA A 179 -12.74 4.61 -15.57
N LEU A 180 -12.53 5.92 -15.64
CA LEU A 180 -13.20 6.75 -16.65
C LEU A 180 -12.70 6.43 -18.06
N SER A 181 -11.38 6.27 -18.25
CA SER A 181 -10.81 5.94 -19.55
C SER A 181 -11.27 4.57 -20.04
N GLU A 182 -11.29 3.57 -19.15
CA GLU A 182 -11.85 2.24 -19.42
C GLU A 182 -13.31 2.33 -19.89
N MET A 183 -14.14 3.11 -19.19
CA MET A 183 -15.54 3.31 -19.60
C MET A 183 -15.67 4.07 -20.93
N GLU A 184 -14.82 5.06 -21.21
CA GLU A 184 -14.84 5.79 -22.48
C GLU A 184 -14.44 4.88 -23.65
N GLU A 185 -13.41 4.06 -23.47
CA GLU A 185 -12.96 3.07 -24.46
C GLU A 185 -14.01 2.00 -24.70
N ALA A 186 -14.65 1.50 -23.64
CA ALA A 186 -15.74 0.53 -23.75
C ALA A 186 -16.92 1.11 -24.53
N VAL A 187 -17.29 2.38 -24.31
CA VAL A 187 -18.38 3.04 -25.04
C VAL A 187 -18.06 3.24 -26.53
N GLU A 188 -16.80 3.50 -26.87
CA GLU A 188 -16.36 3.69 -28.26
C GLU A 188 -16.23 2.36 -29.02
N ASN A 189 -15.67 1.34 -28.39
CA ASN A 189 -15.29 0.08 -29.04
C ASN A 189 -16.28 -1.07 -28.77
N GLY A 190 -17.23 -0.89 -27.86
CA GLY A 190 -18.15 -1.90 -27.39
C GLY A 190 -17.64 -2.62 -26.13
N PRO A 191 -18.55 -3.08 -25.24
CA PRO A 191 -18.20 -3.62 -23.92
C PRO A 191 -17.57 -5.02 -23.96
N ALA A 192 -17.68 -5.73 -25.09
CA ALA A 192 -17.15 -7.07 -25.29
C ALA A 192 -15.72 -7.10 -25.87
N ASN A 193 -15.16 -5.95 -26.25
CA ASN A 193 -13.87 -5.90 -26.93
C ASN A 193 -12.71 -6.29 -25.99
N ASP A 194 -12.81 -5.97 -24.70
CA ASP A 194 -11.79 -6.32 -23.69
C ASP A 194 -11.68 -7.83 -23.44
N LEU A 195 -12.77 -8.59 -23.61
CA LEU A 195 -12.75 -10.06 -23.44
C LEU A 195 -12.17 -10.78 -24.67
N ALA A 196 -12.41 -10.24 -25.87
CA ALA A 196 -11.92 -10.82 -27.12
C ALA A 196 -10.38 -10.73 -27.24
N GLU A 197 -9.76 -9.68 -26.69
CA GLU A 197 -8.29 -9.55 -26.66
C GLU A 197 -7.62 -10.54 -25.69
N VAL A 198 -8.27 -10.89 -24.58
CA VAL A 198 -7.71 -11.78 -23.55
C VAL A 198 -7.90 -13.26 -23.87
N PHE A 199 -9.06 -13.64 -24.43
CA PHE A 199 -9.42 -15.04 -24.65
C PHE A 199 -9.23 -15.53 -26.09
N GLY A 200 -8.83 -14.65 -27.00
CA GLY A 200 -8.70 -14.97 -28.42
C GLY A 200 -10.05 -15.20 -29.09
N SER A 201 -10.04 -15.22 -30.43
CA SER A 201 -11.21 -15.27 -31.31
C SER A 201 -11.97 -16.62 -31.31
N GLU A 202 -12.11 -17.27 -30.15
CA GLU A 202 -12.88 -18.49 -29.91
C GLU A 202 -14.10 -18.27 -28.99
N MET A 203 -14.44 -17.00 -28.68
CA MET A 203 -15.71 -16.70 -28.01
C MET A 203 -16.87 -16.71 -29.03
N ASP A 204 -17.99 -17.33 -28.65
CA ASP A 204 -19.27 -17.26 -29.37
C ASP A 204 -19.63 -15.80 -29.69
N GLU A 205 -20.38 -15.57 -30.79
CA GLU A 205 -20.87 -14.22 -31.12
C GLU A 205 -21.52 -13.58 -29.88
N PRO A 206 -21.15 -12.33 -29.50
CA PRO A 206 -21.64 -11.71 -28.29
C PRO A 206 -23.17 -11.72 -28.29
N SER A 207 -23.75 -12.24 -27.20
CA SER A 207 -25.20 -12.31 -27.08
C SER A 207 -25.76 -10.89 -26.95
N ASN A 208 -27.05 -10.70 -27.26
CA ASN A 208 -27.69 -9.39 -27.05
C ASN A 208 -27.62 -8.92 -25.59
N GLU A 209 -27.42 -9.83 -24.61
CA GLU A 209 -27.26 -9.50 -23.19
C GLU A 209 -25.87 -8.93 -22.87
N ASP A 210 -24.88 -9.14 -23.75
CA ASP A 210 -23.51 -8.64 -23.63
C ASP A 210 -23.32 -7.27 -24.31
N THR A 211 -24.42 -6.62 -24.72
CA THR A 211 -24.40 -5.34 -25.43
C THR A 211 -25.30 -4.31 -24.76
N TRP A 212 -24.95 -3.03 -24.87
CA TRP A 212 -25.83 -1.95 -24.40
C TRP A 212 -27.05 -1.80 -25.29
N SER A 213 -28.23 -1.82 -24.68
CA SER A 213 -29.48 -1.44 -25.33
C SER A 213 -29.50 0.06 -25.68
N GLU A 214 -30.44 0.47 -26.53
CA GLU A 214 -30.65 1.91 -26.82
C GLU A 214 -30.94 2.71 -25.53
N THR A 215 -31.63 2.10 -24.56
CA THR A 215 -31.91 2.77 -23.27
C THR A 215 -30.63 2.94 -22.46
N ASP A 216 -29.75 1.94 -22.43
CA ASP A 216 -28.45 2.04 -21.76
C ASP A 216 -27.60 3.14 -22.39
N GLN A 217 -27.55 3.22 -23.72
CA GLN A 217 -26.81 4.25 -24.44
C GLN A 217 -27.26 5.67 -24.08
N THR A 218 -28.56 5.88 -23.85
CA THR A 218 -29.06 7.19 -23.37
C THR A 218 -28.60 7.53 -21.96
N LEU A 219 -28.37 6.53 -21.10
CA LEU A 219 -27.96 6.71 -19.71
C LEU A 219 -26.44 6.87 -19.55
N LEU A 220 -25.65 6.26 -20.43
CA LEU A 220 -24.18 6.31 -20.40
C LEU A 220 -23.64 7.75 -20.47
N GLY A 221 -24.22 8.61 -21.32
CA GLY A 221 -23.79 10.00 -21.47
C GLY A 221 -23.81 10.78 -20.14
N PRO A 222 -24.95 10.86 -19.44
CA PRO A 222 -25.04 11.43 -18.09
C PRO A 222 -24.09 10.77 -17.07
N CYS A 223 -23.96 9.44 -17.06
CA CYS A 223 -23.09 8.72 -16.13
C CYS A 223 -21.60 9.05 -16.35
N LEU A 224 -21.15 9.11 -17.60
CA LEU A 224 -19.79 9.57 -17.94
C LEU A 224 -19.58 11.04 -17.55
N GLY A 225 -20.61 11.89 -17.70
CA GLY A 225 -20.60 13.27 -17.22
C GLY A 225 -20.36 13.36 -15.71
N LEU A 226 -20.97 12.48 -14.93
CA LEU A 226 -20.77 12.39 -13.48
C LEU A 226 -19.33 11.96 -13.14
N LEU A 227 -18.78 10.94 -13.81
CA LEU A 227 -17.39 10.52 -13.63
C LEU A 227 -16.39 11.65 -13.95
N LYS A 228 -16.60 12.35 -15.08
CA LYS A 228 -15.80 13.53 -15.46
C LYS A 228 -15.85 14.64 -14.42
N THR A 229 -17.03 14.89 -13.87
CA THR A 229 -17.24 15.88 -12.81
C THR A 229 -16.51 15.48 -11.54
N THR A 230 -16.65 14.22 -11.12
CA THR A 230 -15.98 13.65 -9.94
C THR A 230 -14.47 13.80 -10.04
N ARG A 231 -13.87 13.40 -11.18
CA ARG A 231 -12.44 13.59 -11.46
C ARG A 231 -12.02 15.05 -11.38
N SER A 232 -12.81 15.96 -11.95
CA SER A 232 -12.53 17.39 -11.96
C SER A 232 -12.56 18.00 -10.55
N LEU A 233 -13.55 17.60 -9.74
CA LEU A 233 -13.66 18.01 -8.34
C LEU A 233 -12.46 17.51 -7.53
N LEU A 234 -12.10 16.23 -7.66
CA LEU A 234 -10.96 15.66 -6.96
C LEU A 234 -9.65 16.39 -7.32
N LYS A 235 -9.42 16.65 -8.61
CA LYS A 235 -8.27 17.45 -9.08
C LYS A 235 -8.27 18.86 -8.48
N LYS A 236 -9.43 19.54 -8.45
CA LYS A 236 -9.54 20.90 -7.91
C LYS A 236 -9.33 20.94 -6.39
N SER A 237 -9.83 19.94 -5.68
CA SER A 237 -9.60 19.77 -4.25
C SER A 237 -8.12 19.54 -3.98
N HIS A 238 -7.46 18.66 -4.73
CA HIS A 238 -6.02 18.42 -4.61
C HIS A 238 -5.21 19.72 -4.82
N GLU A 239 -5.49 20.48 -5.88
CA GLU A 239 -4.85 21.79 -6.12
C GLU A 239 -5.04 22.76 -4.94
N SER A 240 -6.23 22.76 -4.35
CA SER A 240 -6.58 23.65 -3.24
C SER A 240 -5.85 23.26 -1.95
N VAL A 241 -5.84 21.97 -1.61
CA VAL A 241 -5.09 21.42 -0.48
C VAL A 241 -3.60 21.71 -0.65
N SER A 242 -3.04 21.43 -1.83
CA SER A 242 -1.62 21.64 -2.11
C SER A 242 -1.20 23.08 -1.85
N LYS A 243 -2.01 24.05 -2.28
CA LYS A 243 -1.69 25.49 -2.16
C LYS A 243 -1.99 26.11 -0.81
N ARG A 244 -3.02 25.64 -0.09
CA ARG A 244 -3.61 26.39 1.04
C ARG A 244 -3.61 25.67 2.38
N SER A 245 -3.48 24.34 2.40
CA SER A 245 -3.49 23.58 3.65
C SER A 245 -2.15 23.67 4.40
N THR A 246 -2.22 23.56 5.72
CA THR A 246 -1.10 23.48 6.66
C THR A 246 -1.40 22.42 7.72
N CYS A 247 -0.40 22.03 8.52
CA CYS A 247 -0.55 21.08 9.63
C CYS A 247 -0.05 21.69 10.95
N HIS A 248 -0.39 22.96 11.22
CA HIS A 248 0.11 23.70 12.39
C HIS A 248 -0.79 23.55 13.62
N SER A 249 -2.00 23.00 13.46
CA SER A 249 -2.93 22.73 14.56
C SER A 249 -3.63 21.39 14.36
N GLU A 250 -4.07 20.80 15.47
CA GLU A 250 -4.82 19.54 15.45
C GLU A 250 -6.13 19.66 14.65
N GLU A 251 -6.77 20.83 14.66
CA GLU A 251 -7.97 21.09 13.86
C GLU A 251 -7.68 20.97 12.36
N GLN A 252 -6.57 21.56 11.88
CA GLN A 252 -6.17 21.47 10.48
C GLN A 252 -5.80 20.03 10.09
N VAL A 253 -5.15 19.30 11.00
CA VAL A 253 -4.83 17.88 10.80
C VAL A 253 -6.12 17.06 10.72
N SER A 254 -7.09 17.30 11.60
CA SER A 254 -8.38 16.62 11.59
C SER A 254 -9.16 16.87 10.30
N GLN A 255 -9.22 18.12 9.83
CA GLN A 255 -9.89 18.44 8.55
C GLN A 255 -9.24 17.73 7.35
N LEU A 256 -7.92 17.56 7.39
CA LEU A 256 -7.20 16.78 6.37
C LEU A 256 -7.52 15.29 6.48
N ASP A 257 -7.65 14.75 7.68
CA ASP A 257 -8.05 13.34 7.89
C ASP A 257 -9.50 13.08 7.45
N ASP A 258 -10.42 14.00 7.72
CA ASP A 258 -11.81 13.92 7.23
C ASP A 258 -11.86 13.89 5.70
N LEU A 259 -11.07 14.75 5.05
CA LEU A 259 -10.92 14.74 3.60
C LEU A 259 -10.28 13.43 3.11
N ALA A 260 -9.31 12.88 3.84
CA ALA A 260 -8.66 11.62 3.48
C ALA A 260 -9.62 10.43 3.57
N ASP A 261 -10.47 10.38 4.59
CA ASP A 261 -11.53 9.36 4.70
C ASP A 261 -12.49 9.42 3.50
N PHE A 262 -12.94 10.62 3.18
CA PHE A 262 -13.80 10.90 2.05
C PHE A 262 -13.22 10.44 0.72
N VAL A 263 -11.99 10.87 0.43
CA VAL A 263 -11.27 10.51 -0.80
C VAL A 263 -11.01 9.01 -0.87
N GLY A 264 -10.73 8.38 0.29
CA GLY A 264 -10.53 6.93 0.39
C GLY A 264 -11.78 6.10 0.02
N ARG A 265 -12.98 6.66 0.18
CA ARG A 265 -14.25 6.03 -0.22
C ARG A 265 -14.63 6.31 -1.67
N LEU A 266 -14.12 7.40 -2.25
CA LEU A 266 -14.50 7.84 -3.59
C LEU A 266 -14.05 6.89 -4.70
N SER A 267 -12.81 6.39 -4.64
CA SER A 267 -12.29 5.50 -5.70
C SER A 267 -13.06 4.17 -5.77
N PRO A 268 -13.31 3.44 -4.67
CA PRO A 268 -14.16 2.24 -4.69
C PRO A 268 -15.60 2.53 -5.16
N ALA A 269 -16.16 3.69 -4.78
CA ALA A 269 -17.50 4.09 -5.23
C ALA A 269 -17.56 4.32 -6.75
N VAL A 270 -16.52 4.94 -7.32
CA VAL A 270 -16.39 5.14 -8.77
C VAL A 270 -16.22 3.82 -9.50
N ASP A 271 -15.39 2.91 -8.97
CA ASP A 271 -15.16 1.58 -9.53
C ASP A 271 -16.46 0.76 -9.57
N GLU A 272 -17.19 0.69 -8.45
CA GLU A 272 -18.46 -0.03 -8.38
C GLU A 272 -19.54 0.61 -9.27
N PHE A 273 -19.54 1.94 -9.38
CA PHE A 273 -20.43 2.64 -10.30
C PHE A 273 -20.08 2.31 -11.76
N ALA A 274 -18.80 2.40 -12.16
CA ALA A 274 -18.34 2.07 -13.51
C ALA A 274 -18.69 0.62 -13.86
N ALA A 275 -18.41 -0.33 -12.98
CA ALA A 275 -18.77 -1.74 -13.15
C ALA A 275 -20.28 -1.94 -13.34
N SER A 276 -21.12 -1.17 -12.65
CA SER A 276 -22.59 -1.24 -12.81
C SER A 276 -23.11 -0.72 -14.16
N LEU A 277 -22.26 -0.04 -14.94
CA LEU A 277 -22.61 0.45 -16.28
C LEU A 277 -22.38 -0.61 -17.37
N TYR A 278 -21.65 -1.70 -17.10
CA TYR A 278 -21.46 -2.77 -18.08
C TYR A 278 -22.74 -3.61 -18.26
N PRO A 279 -22.99 -4.17 -19.46
CA PRO A 279 -24.11 -5.08 -19.68
C PRO A 279 -23.99 -6.37 -18.84
N PRO A 280 -25.13 -6.98 -18.45
CA PRO A 280 -26.48 -6.42 -18.51
C PRO A 280 -26.68 -5.34 -17.42
N MET A 281 -27.02 -4.11 -17.84
CA MET A 281 -27.12 -2.97 -16.94
C MET A 281 -28.37 -3.05 -16.06
N LYS A 282 -28.18 -3.00 -14.74
CA LYS A 282 -29.29 -2.96 -13.77
C LYS A 282 -29.53 -1.53 -13.31
N TYR A 283 -30.54 -0.86 -13.87
CA TYR A 283 -30.83 0.55 -13.56
C TYR A 283 -30.98 0.83 -12.07
N SER A 284 -31.59 -0.06 -11.29
CA SER A 284 -31.70 0.10 -9.82
C SER A 284 -30.33 0.23 -9.15
N THR A 285 -29.36 -0.60 -9.56
CA THR A 285 -27.99 -0.58 -9.03
C THR A 285 -27.25 0.69 -9.47
N VAL A 286 -27.43 1.12 -10.71
CA VAL A 286 -26.87 2.39 -11.22
C VAL A 286 -27.41 3.56 -10.39
N TYR A 287 -28.73 3.63 -10.14
CA TYR A 287 -29.34 4.69 -9.34
C TYR A 287 -28.88 4.67 -7.87
N GLU A 288 -28.74 3.49 -7.27
CA GLU A 288 -28.24 3.32 -5.90
C GLU A 288 -26.80 3.82 -5.78
N ASN A 289 -25.93 3.46 -6.74
CA ASN A 289 -24.53 3.87 -6.76
C ASN A 289 -24.39 5.40 -6.94
N VAL A 290 -25.19 6.01 -7.81
CA VAL A 290 -25.21 7.49 -7.95
C VAL A 290 -25.66 8.16 -6.66
N SER A 291 -26.80 7.74 -6.11
CA SER A 291 -27.47 8.45 -5.02
C SER A 291 -26.75 8.31 -3.69
N PHE A 292 -26.29 7.10 -3.35
CA PHE A 292 -25.76 6.79 -2.02
C PHE A 292 -24.23 6.75 -1.95
N LYS A 293 -23.54 6.66 -3.09
CA LYS A 293 -22.09 6.49 -3.11
C LYS A 293 -21.32 7.58 -3.82
N ILE A 294 -21.92 8.27 -4.79
CA ILE A 294 -21.23 9.38 -5.48
C ILE A 294 -21.75 10.74 -5.03
N LEU A 295 -23.06 10.90 -4.78
CA LEU A 295 -23.65 12.18 -4.40
C LEU A 295 -23.69 12.45 -2.89
N GLU A 296 -23.65 11.40 -2.05
CA GLU A 296 -23.51 11.50 -0.59
C GLU A 296 -22.04 11.52 -0.12
N ILE A 297 -21.12 11.28 -1.05
CA ILE A 297 -19.70 11.64 -0.93
C ILE A 297 -19.59 13.06 -1.50
#